data_AF-A0A1U7J5N3-F1
#
_entry.id   AF-A0A1U7J5N3-F1
#
_cell.length_a   1.000
_cell.length_b   1.000
_cell.length_c   1.000
_cell.angle_alpha   90.00
_cell.angle_beta   90.00
_cell.angle_gamma   90.00
#
_symmetry.space_group_name_H-M   'P 1'
#
loop_
_entity.id
_entity.type
_entity.pdbx_description
1 polymer ?
#
loop_
_entity_poly.entity_id
_entity_poly.type
_entity_poly.pdbx_seq_one_letter_code
_entity_poly.pdbx_strand_id
1 'polypeptide(L)'
;MTAANPLLALDYLPALESLGDDYYDLVAAAEFPKHILRFRNDDVVRQLGLEPATVSDDDFIEAFGKFQGREPFLALRYHGYQFGEYNPFLGDGRGFLYGQVRGTDGNLYDFGTKGSGTTPYSRGGDGMLTLKGGVREVLAAEALYALGVNTSRAFSLVETGQALWRGDEPSPTRSSVLVRFSQSHIRFGTFERLEYHNRPDLIAKLLEHVIDVYYPEARLFTDAQERYRHFYGELCDRVARLAAQWMSVGFCHAVLNTDNMSITGESFDYGPYAFMDGYDPRFTAAYFDYAGRYSYGNQPIICHMNLKALQKPLKLIMPEADLEAALEPFKDRYEAYYQQRMLRKLGFQSLADDLAAKLVSQTIELLSAVEVGYHDFFLGLTQQFSAAWHDDASQIFSTTLQASDSAAVAPLKAWRQTYHRCLQSLETETMAGVASLLQRTNPQTVLLRPEIEAIWEPITTDDNWQPFYDLLNRIQHPFVQG
;
A
#
# COMPACT_ATOMS: atom_id res chain seq x y z
N MET A 1 5.94 -40.20 -11.53
CA MET A 1 6.41 -39.26 -10.50
C MET A 1 5.88 -37.90 -10.92
N THR A 2 4.89 -37.36 -10.23
CA THR A 2 4.51 -35.96 -10.39
C THR A 2 5.76 -35.12 -10.11
N ALA A 3 6.03 -34.10 -10.92
CA ALA A 3 7.13 -33.18 -10.63
C ALA A 3 6.92 -32.59 -9.21
N ALA A 4 8.00 -32.37 -8.47
CA ALA A 4 7.90 -31.76 -7.15
C ALA A 4 7.37 -30.32 -7.30
N ASN A 5 6.40 -29.94 -6.48
CA ASN A 5 5.81 -28.60 -6.49
C ASN A 5 6.92 -27.55 -6.19
N PRO A 6 7.24 -26.66 -7.15
CA PRO A 6 8.36 -25.72 -7.02
C PRO A 6 8.14 -24.66 -5.93
N LEU A 7 6.87 -24.34 -5.60
CA LEU A 7 6.55 -23.39 -4.54
C LEU A 7 6.88 -24.00 -3.16
N LEU A 8 6.58 -25.29 -2.97
CA LEU A 8 6.92 -26.01 -1.74
C LEU A 8 8.43 -26.23 -1.58
N ALA A 9 9.19 -26.20 -2.68
CA ALA A 9 10.63 -26.39 -2.70
C ALA A 9 11.44 -25.08 -2.48
N LEU A 10 10.78 -23.93 -2.29
CA LEU A 10 11.44 -22.66 -1.96
C LEU A 10 12.24 -22.77 -0.66
N ASP A 11 13.31 -21.98 -0.55
CA ASP A 11 14.12 -21.91 0.68
C ASP A 11 13.40 -21.07 1.75
N TYR A 12 12.56 -21.76 2.51
CA TYR A 12 11.76 -21.18 3.56
C TYR A 12 12.58 -20.93 4.83
N LEU A 13 12.68 -19.66 5.22
CA LEU A 13 13.47 -19.25 6.38
C LEU A 13 12.60 -19.11 7.64
N PRO A 14 13.05 -19.62 8.81
CA PRO A 14 12.30 -19.57 10.06
C PRO A 14 12.54 -18.25 10.81
N ALA A 15 12.60 -17.10 10.12
CA ALA A 15 13.09 -15.86 10.74
C ALA A 15 12.19 -15.40 11.90
N LEU A 16 10.87 -15.39 11.72
CA LEU A 16 9.90 -15.06 12.76
C LEU A 16 9.77 -16.20 13.79
N GLU A 17 9.84 -17.46 13.37
CA GLU A 17 9.87 -18.61 14.29
C GLU A 17 11.07 -18.53 15.26
N SER A 18 12.22 -18.07 14.77
CA SER A 18 13.45 -17.93 15.56
C SER A 18 13.36 -16.87 16.65
N LEU A 19 12.35 -15.98 16.61
CA LEU A 19 12.05 -15.07 17.72
C LEU A 19 11.49 -15.80 18.96
N GLY A 20 10.89 -16.98 18.80
CA GLY A 20 10.28 -17.79 19.85
C GLY A 20 8.81 -17.48 20.15
N ASP A 21 8.22 -18.28 21.04
CA ASP A 21 6.76 -18.40 21.19
C ASP A 21 6.06 -17.22 21.91
N ASP A 22 6.79 -16.15 22.25
CA ASP A 22 6.19 -14.94 22.83
C ASP A 22 5.40 -14.11 21.80
N TYR A 23 5.69 -14.28 20.50
CA TYR A 23 5.22 -13.41 19.42
C TYR A 23 4.11 -14.00 18.54
N TYR A 24 3.83 -15.29 18.65
CA TYR A 24 2.83 -15.97 17.82
C TYR A 24 2.21 -17.17 18.56
N ASP A 25 1.16 -17.74 17.98
CA ASP A 25 0.68 -19.09 18.29
C ASP A 25 0.70 -19.97 17.04
N LEU A 26 0.96 -21.25 17.26
CA LEU A 26 0.84 -22.25 16.20
C LEU A 26 -0.64 -22.49 15.91
N VAL A 27 -1.01 -22.49 14.62
CA VAL A 27 -2.39 -22.70 14.18
C VAL A 27 -2.45 -23.67 13.01
N ALA A 28 -3.65 -24.21 12.77
CA ALA A 28 -3.94 -25.03 11.61
C ALA A 28 -4.75 -24.22 10.58
N ALA A 29 -4.65 -24.61 9.31
CA ALA A 29 -5.51 -24.08 8.27
C ALA A 29 -6.91 -24.70 8.31
N ALA A 30 -7.93 -23.93 7.91
CA ALA A 30 -9.25 -24.49 7.66
C ALA A 30 -9.25 -25.38 6.40
N GLU A 31 -10.13 -26.39 6.40
CA GLU A 31 -10.41 -27.19 5.21
C GLU A 31 -11.56 -26.57 4.40
N PHE A 32 -11.41 -26.55 3.08
CA PHE A 32 -12.36 -25.91 2.18
C PHE A 32 -13.04 -26.90 1.23
N PRO A 33 -14.34 -26.72 0.92
CA PRO A 33 -15.06 -27.57 -0.02
C PRO A 33 -14.49 -27.57 -1.46
N LYS A 34 -13.89 -26.46 -1.89
CA LYS A 34 -13.31 -26.26 -3.21
C LYS A 34 -12.03 -25.45 -3.11
N HIS A 35 -11.21 -25.51 -4.16
CA HIS A 35 -10.00 -24.71 -4.30
C HIS A 35 -9.89 -24.22 -5.74
N ILE A 36 -10.57 -23.12 -6.07
CA ILE A 36 -10.59 -22.57 -7.43
C ILE A 36 -9.64 -21.37 -7.47
N LEU A 37 -8.53 -21.50 -8.18
CA LEU A 37 -7.59 -20.39 -8.34
C LEU A 37 -8.22 -19.31 -9.22
N ARG A 38 -8.41 -18.11 -8.65
CA ARG A 38 -8.99 -16.95 -9.35
C ARG A 38 -7.93 -15.94 -9.78
N PHE A 39 -6.81 -15.88 -9.06
CA PHE A 39 -5.66 -15.04 -9.39
C PHE A 39 -4.38 -15.70 -8.91
N ARG A 40 -3.31 -15.54 -9.70
CA ARG A 40 -1.92 -15.86 -9.35
C ARG A 40 -1.03 -14.74 -9.89
N ASN A 41 0.08 -14.47 -9.21
CA ASN A 41 0.96 -13.36 -9.57
C ASN A 41 2.30 -13.87 -10.14
N ASP A 42 2.38 -13.97 -11.46
CA ASP A 42 3.56 -14.47 -12.16
C ASP A 42 4.78 -13.53 -12.01
N ASP A 43 4.59 -12.23 -11.72
CA ASP A 43 5.70 -11.32 -11.41
C ASP A 43 6.34 -11.64 -10.06
N VAL A 44 5.52 -11.99 -9.06
CA VAL A 44 6.02 -12.47 -7.77
C VAL A 44 6.69 -13.84 -7.91
N VAL A 45 6.19 -14.73 -8.77
CA VAL A 45 6.87 -16.01 -9.08
C VAL A 45 8.30 -15.76 -9.58
N ARG A 46 8.49 -14.80 -10.50
CA ARG A 46 9.82 -14.41 -10.98
C ARG A 46 10.67 -13.80 -9.87
N GLN A 47 10.08 -12.97 -9.00
CA GLN A 47 10.78 -12.41 -7.85
C GLN A 47 11.27 -13.48 -6.85
N LEU A 48 10.64 -14.65 -6.84
CA LEU A 48 11.08 -15.82 -6.06
C LEU A 48 12.14 -16.67 -6.78
N GLY A 49 12.57 -16.27 -7.98
CA GLY A 49 13.57 -17.00 -8.77
C GLY A 49 13.03 -18.21 -9.50
N LEU A 50 11.71 -18.30 -9.67
CA LEU A 50 11.04 -19.38 -10.40
C LEU A 50 10.57 -18.88 -11.78
N GLU A 51 10.50 -19.79 -12.75
CA GLU A 51 9.92 -19.51 -14.06
C GLU A 51 8.41 -19.76 -14.04
N PRO A 52 7.55 -18.76 -14.33
CA PRO A 52 6.09 -18.94 -14.26
C PRO A 52 5.53 -20.08 -15.11
N ALA A 53 6.19 -20.38 -16.24
CA ALA A 53 5.81 -21.50 -17.12
C ALA A 53 6.03 -22.89 -16.47
N THR A 54 6.85 -22.96 -15.42
CA THR A 54 7.12 -24.20 -14.67
C THR A 54 6.28 -24.32 -13.40
N VAL A 55 5.51 -23.29 -13.04
CA VAL A 55 4.60 -23.28 -11.89
C VAL A 55 3.17 -23.38 -12.40
N SER A 56 2.53 -24.52 -12.14
CA SER A 56 1.16 -24.78 -12.54
C SER A 56 0.15 -24.17 -11.57
N ASP A 57 -1.10 -24.05 -12.00
CA ASP A 57 -2.19 -23.63 -11.11
C ASP A 57 -2.43 -24.63 -9.97
N ASP A 58 -2.19 -25.92 -10.23
CA ASP A 58 -2.26 -26.98 -9.22
C ASP A 58 -1.19 -26.80 -8.14
N ASP A 59 0.00 -26.31 -8.50
CA ASP A 59 1.06 -26.02 -7.53
C ASP A 59 0.64 -24.91 -6.55
N PHE A 60 0.00 -23.86 -7.07
CA PHE A 60 -0.59 -22.78 -6.26
C PHE A 60 -1.72 -23.31 -5.36
N ILE A 61 -2.61 -24.12 -5.91
CA ILE A 61 -3.73 -24.70 -5.16
C ILE A 61 -3.21 -25.60 -4.03
N GLU A 62 -2.20 -26.43 -4.28
CA GLU A 62 -1.58 -27.29 -3.28
C GLU A 62 -0.94 -26.48 -2.13
N ALA A 63 -0.10 -25.50 -2.46
CA ALA A 63 0.63 -24.72 -1.46
C ALA A 63 -0.23 -23.71 -0.71
N PHE A 64 -1.12 -23.00 -1.42
CA PHE A 64 -1.80 -21.80 -0.91
C PHE A 64 -3.33 -21.91 -0.82
N GLY A 65 -3.91 -22.97 -1.39
CA GLY A 65 -5.32 -23.31 -1.21
C GLY A 65 -5.50 -24.40 -0.16
N LYS A 66 -4.79 -25.52 -0.32
CA LYS A 66 -4.86 -26.70 0.55
C LYS A 66 -3.85 -26.65 1.70
N PHE A 67 -2.87 -25.76 1.62
CA PHE A 67 -1.81 -25.59 2.62
C PHE A 67 -1.03 -26.88 2.90
N GLN A 68 -0.71 -27.64 1.86
CA GLN A 68 -0.02 -28.92 1.98
C GLN A 68 1.50 -28.76 1.97
N GLY A 69 2.20 -29.62 2.68
CA GLY A 69 3.66 -29.74 2.61
C GLY A 69 4.45 -28.76 3.46
N ARG A 70 3.80 -27.84 4.19
CA ARG A 70 4.46 -26.89 5.08
C ARG A 70 3.74 -26.74 6.40
N GLU A 71 4.49 -26.86 7.48
CA GLU A 71 4.10 -26.52 8.86
C GLU A 71 5.38 -26.09 9.63
N PRO A 72 5.27 -25.31 10.71
CA PRO A 72 4.03 -24.78 11.30
C PRO A 72 3.51 -23.49 10.63
N PHE A 73 2.25 -23.15 10.89
CA PHE A 73 1.68 -21.82 10.57
C PHE A 73 1.57 -20.96 11.82
N LEU A 74 1.86 -19.67 11.68
CA LEU A 74 1.96 -18.75 12.82
C LEU A 74 0.85 -17.71 12.78
N ALA A 75 -0.01 -17.67 13.79
CA ALA A 75 -0.90 -16.54 14.02
C ALA A 75 -0.18 -15.51 14.91
N LEU A 76 0.14 -14.33 14.36
CA LEU A 76 0.94 -13.33 15.06
C LEU A 76 0.13 -12.60 16.14
N ARG A 77 0.80 -12.29 17.25
CA ARG A 77 0.27 -11.54 18.38
C ARG A 77 0.54 -10.06 18.23
N TYR A 78 -0.50 -9.26 18.24
CA TYR A 78 -0.38 -7.80 18.29
C TYR A 78 -1.62 -7.18 18.94
N HIS A 79 -1.45 -5.98 19.48
CA HIS A 79 -2.51 -5.09 19.89
C HIS A 79 -2.55 -3.91 18.91
N GLY A 80 -3.20 -2.81 19.25
CA GLY A 80 -3.26 -1.66 18.35
C GLY A 80 -4.17 -0.56 18.88
N TYR A 81 -3.93 0.67 18.45
CA TYR A 81 -4.84 1.79 18.62
C TYR A 81 -5.78 1.85 17.43
N GLN A 82 -7.04 1.46 17.64
CA GLN A 82 -8.09 1.50 16.63
C GLN A 82 -8.87 2.81 16.77
N PHE A 83 -8.83 3.65 15.74
CA PHE A 83 -9.44 4.98 15.77
C PHE A 83 -9.00 5.87 16.96
N GLY A 84 -7.79 5.63 17.49
CA GLY A 84 -7.22 6.34 18.63
C GLY A 84 -7.44 5.67 19.99
N GLU A 85 -8.24 4.61 20.05
CA GLU A 85 -8.50 3.84 21.28
C GLU A 85 -7.70 2.55 21.30
N TYR A 86 -7.05 2.26 22.42
CA TYR A 86 -6.23 1.05 22.56
C TYR A 86 -7.09 -0.21 22.64
N ASN A 87 -6.80 -1.20 21.80
CA ASN A 87 -7.48 -2.48 21.75
C ASN A 87 -6.51 -3.64 22.06
N PRO A 88 -6.58 -4.26 23.25
CA PRO A 88 -5.76 -5.42 23.60
C PRO A 88 -6.29 -6.74 23.02
N PHE A 89 -7.44 -6.72 22.34
CA PHE A 89 -8.05 -7.89 21.73
C PHE A 89 -7.85 -7.78 20.21
N LEU A 90 -6.64 -8.04 19.74
CA LEU A 90 -6.25 -8.11 18.32
C LEU A 90 -5.37 -9.35 18.09
N GLY A 91 -4.55 -9.38 17.04
CA GLY A 91 -3.81 -10.54 16.54
C GLY A 91 -4.35 -11.00 15.19
N ASP A 92 -3.63 -11.93 14.54
CA ASP A 92 -4.03 -12.46 13.22
C ASP A 92 -5.31 -13.28 13.34
N GLY A 93 -6.46 -12.62 13.25
CA GLY A 93 -7.77 -13.22 13.56
C GLY A 93 -8.46 -13.97 12.43
N ARG A 94 -7.90 -13.96 11.22
CA ARG A 94 -8.50 -14.63 10.04
C ARG A 94 -7.46 -15.18 9.08
N GLY A 95 -6.27 -15.49 9.57
CA GLY A 95 -5.11 -15.73 8.75
C GLY A 95 -3.92 -16.14 9.59
N PHE A 96 -2.83 -16.49 8.92
CA PHE A 96 -1.56 -16.82 9.53
C PHE A 96 -0.43 -16.45 8.59
N LEU A 97 0.77 -16.30 9.14
CA LEU A 97 1.99 -16.34 8.36
C LEU A 97 2.22 -17.79 7.91
N TYR A 98 2.05 -18.04 6.62
CA TYR A 98 2.41 -19.32 5.99
C TYR A 98 3.92 -19.52 6.04
N GLY A 99 4.67 -18.42 5.90
CA GLY A 99 6.09 -18.29 6.26
C GLY A 99 6.90 -17.55 5.20
N GLN A 100 8.23 -17.60 5.28
CA GLN A 100 9.07 -16.53 4.72
C GLN A 100 10.11 -17.02 3.70
N VAL A 101 10.32 -16.29 2.60
CA VAL A 101 11.29 -16.64 1.54
C VAL A 101 12.07 -15.40 1.12
N ARG A 102 13.36 -15.57 0.77
CA ARG A 102 14.13 -14.50 0.16
C ARG A 102 13.85 -14.39 -1.33
N GLY A 103 13.54 -13.18 -1.78
CA GLY A 103 13.45 -12.88 -3.21
C GLY A 103 14.83 -12.85 -3.87
N THR A 104 14.85 -12.77 -5.20
CA THR A 104 16.08 -12.61 -6.00
C THR A 104 16.79 -11.28 -5.75
N ASP A 105 16.10 -10.32 -5.14
CA ASP A 105 16.65 -9.04 -4.68
C ASP A 105 17.32 -9.14 -3.29
N GLY A 106 17.32 -10.32 -2.67
CA GLY A 106 17.91 -10.60 -1.37
C GLY A 106 17.02 -10.22 -0.17
N ASN A 107 15.89 -9.55 -0.39
CA ASN A 107 14.96 -9.17 0.66
C ASN A 107 14.18 -10.39 1.17
N LEU A 108 13.86 -10.42 2.46
CA LEU A 108 12.96 -11.43 3.03
C LEU A 108 11.51 -10.99 2.85
N TYR A 109 10.66 -11.91 2.43
CA TYR A 109 9.23 -11.68 2.26
C TYR A 109 8.40 -12.72 2.98
N ASP A 110 7.32 -12.25 3.59
CA ASP A 110 6.29 -13.02 4.24
C ASP A 110 5.18 -13.42 3.26
N PHE A 111 4.79 -14.69 3.30
CA PHE A 111 3.51 -15.15 2.76
C PHE A 111 2.46 -15.12 3.87
N GLY A 112 1.72 -14.02 3.99
CA GLY A 112 0.64 -13.87 4.97
C GLY A 112 -0.72 -14.21 4.36
N THR A 113 -1.52 -15.04 5.03
CA THR A 113 -2.84 -15.44 4.52
C THR A 113 -3.96 -14.57 5.08
N LYS A 114 -5.08 -14.50 4.36
CA LYS A 114 -6.33 -13.87 4.82
C LYS A 114 -7.51 -14.70 4.33
N GLY A 115 -8.38 -15.11 5.25
CA GLY A 115 -9.49 -16.03 5.03
C GLY A 115 -9.16 -17.51 5.24
N SER A 116 -8.03 -17.85 5.86
CA SER A 116 -7.54 -19.24 5.97
C SER A 116 -8.01 -20.01 7.22
N GLY A 117 -9.00 -19.47 7.95
CA GLY A 117 -9.55 -20.12 9.13
C GLY A 117 -9.53 -19.26 10.39
N THR A 118 -10.12 -19.81 11.46
CA THR A 118 -10.08 -19.19 12.77
C THR A 118 -8.74 -19.42 13.46
N THR A 119 -8.38 -18.48 14.32
CA THR A 119 -7.21 -18.52 15.19
C THR A 119 -7.66 -18.15 16.61
N PRO A 120 -6.77 -18.22 17.62
CA PRO A 120 -7.07 -17.67 18.94
C PRO A 120 -7.47 -16.18 18.93
N TYR A 121 -7.20 -15.46 17.83
CA TYR A 121 -7.42 -14.03 17.67
C TYR A 121 -8.68 -13.66 16.87
N SER A 122 -9.52 -14.63 16.52
CA SER A 122 -10.72 -14.39 15.70
C SER A 122 -11.83 -13.59 16.40
N ARG A 123 -11.83 -13.49 17.73
CA ARG A 123 -12.77 -12.65 18.52
C ARG A 123 -14.25 -12.91 18.21
N GLY A 124 -14.60 -14.17 17.93
CA GLY A 124 -15.95 -14.59 17.54
C GLY A 124 -16.27 -14.42 16.04
N GLY A 125 -15.34 -13.86 15.25
CA GLY A 125 -15.40 -13.90 13.79
C GLY A 125 -15.16 -15.31 13.25
N ASP A 126 -15.64 -15.56 12.04
CA ASP A 126 -15.57 -16.88 11.38
C ASP A 126 -14.19 -17.21 10.77
N GLY A 127 -13.24 -16.28 10.81
CA GLY A 127 -11.91 -16.46 10.22
C GLY A 127 -11.88 -16.44 8.68
N MET A 128 -12.97 -16.04 8.04
CA MET A 128 -13.13 -16.11 6.58
C MET A 128 -13.02 -14.74 5.91
N LEU A 129 -12.62 -14.74 4.64
CA LEU A 129 -12.58 -13.57 3.76
C LEU A 129 -13.64 -13.73 2.67
N THR A 130 -14.43 -12.67 2.43
CA THR A 130 -15.38 -12.65 1.30
C THR A 130 -14.59 -12.58 0.00
N LEU A 131 -15.11 -13.23 -1.04
CA LEU A 131 -14.49 -13.23 -2.36
C LEU A 131 -14.36 -11.79 -2.92
N LYS A 132 -15.37 -10.94 -2.67
CA LYS A 132 -15.30 -9.51 -3.01
C LYS A 132 -14.16 -8.81 -2.28
N GLY A 133 -13.98 -9.09 -0.98
CA GLY A 133 -12.87 -8.57 -0.19
C GLY A 133 -11.52 -8.98 -0.76
N GLY A 134 -11.37 -10.24 -1.15
CA GLY A 134 -10.17 -10.75 -1.83
C GLY A 134 -9.90 -10.07 -3.18
N VAL A 135 -10.92 -9.94 -4.03
CA VAL A 135 -10.84 -9.22 -5.32
C VAL A 135 -10.40 -7.78 -5.11
N ARG A 136 -11.00 -7.07 -4.15
CA ARG A 136 -10.66 -5.68 -3.83
C ARG A 136 -9.22 -5.54 -3.36
N GLU A 137 -8.72 -6.47 -2.54
CA GLU A 137 -7.35 -6.44 -2.05
C GLU A 137 -6.33 -6.73 -3.15
N VAL A 138 -6.61 -7.66 -4.08
CA VAL A 138 -5.80 -7.87 -5.29
C VAL A 138 -5.69 -6.57 -6.10
N LEU A 139 -6.82 -5.95 -6.43
CA LEU A 139 -6.81 -4.73 -7.25
C LEU A 139 -6.08 -3.58 -6.56
N ALA A 140 -6.23 -3.42 -5.24
CA ALA A 140 -5.56 -2.36 -4.49
C ALA A 140 -4.04 -2.54 -4.53
N ALA A 141 -3.57 -3.73 -4.15
CA ALA A 141 -2.15 -4.04 -4.03
C ALA A 141 -1.44 -3.87 -5.39
N GLU A 142 -2.05 -4.39 -6.45
CA GLU A 142 -1.44 -4.35 -7.78
C GLU A 142 -1.49 -2.95 -8.41
N ALA A 143 -2.59 -2.20 -8.22
CA ALA A 143 -2.66 -0.80 -8.66
C ALA A 143 -1.63 0.08 -7.94
N LEU A 144 -1.53 -0.04 -6.62
CA LEU A 144 -0.56 0.74 -5.82
C LEU A 144 0.88 0.41 -6.23
N TYR A 145 1.18 -0.86 -6.47
CA TYR A 145 2.51 -1.29 -6.91
C TYR A 145 2.85 -0.68 -8.28
N ALA A 146 1.95 -0.77 -9.25
CA ALA A 146 2.14 -0.20 -10.57
C ALA A 146 2.30 1.33 -10.54
N LEU A 147 1.65 2.01 -9.58
CA LEU A 147 1.78 3.45 -9.35
C LEU A 147 3.04 3.84 -8.54
N GLY A 148 3.90 2.87 -8.22
CA GLY A 148 5.17 3.08 -7.53
C GLY A 148 5.01 3.48 -6.05
N VAL A 149 3.98 2.95 -5.39
CA VAL A 149 3.81 3.00 -3.94
C VAL A 149 4.55 1.81 -3.31
N ASN A 150 5.20 2.00 -2.16
CA ASN A 150 5.79 0.90 -1.40
C ASN A 150 4.67 0.07 -0.75
N THR A 151 4.28 -1.03 -1.39
CA THR A 151 3.09 -1.81 -1.04
C THR A 151 3.35 -3.30 -1.03
N SER A 152 2.62 -3.99 -0.16
CA SER A 152 2.40 -5.43 -0.27
C SER A 152 1.79 -5.80 -1.63
N ARG A 153 2.01 -7.05 -2.05
CA ARG A 153 1.49 -7.63 -3.28
C ARG A 153 0.50 -8.74 -2.97
N ALA A 154 -0.44 -8.96 -3.87
CA ALA A 154 -1.23 -10.18 -3.83
C ALA A 154 -0.47 -11.28 -4.57
N PHE A 155 -0.29 -12.46 -3.94
CA PHE A 155 0.36 -13.59 -4.60
C PHE A 155 -0.64 -14.55 -5.23
N SER A 156 -1.71 -14.90 -4.50
CA SER A 156 -2.78 -15.74 -5.02
C SER A 156 -4.13 -15.44 -4.37
N LEU A 157 -5.21 -15.64 -5.12
CA LEU A 157 -6.58 -15.64 -4.62
C LEU A 157 -7.24 -16.98 -4.97
N VAL A 158 -7.60 -17.76 -3.96
CA VAL A 158 -8.24 -19.07 -4.11
C VAL A 158 -9.66 -18.99 -3.56
N GLU A 159 -10.65 -19.25 -4.38
CA GLU A 159 -12.04 -19.36 -3.93
C GLU A 159 -12.28 -20.73 -3.29
N THR A 160 -12.93 -20.72 -2.12
CA THR A 160 -13.05 -21.89 -1.24
C THR A 160 -14.35 -22.68 -1.44
N GLY A 161 -15.33 -22.10 -2.13
CA GLY A 161 -16.68 -22.67 -2.29
C GLY A 161 -17.55 -22.63 -1.02
N GLN A 162 -17.09 -22.01 0.07
CA GLN A 162 -17.89 -21.83 1.28
C GLN A 162 -18.80 -20.58 1.16
N ALA A 163 -20.03 -20.72 1.67
CA ALA A 163 -21.01 -19.63 1.76
C ALA A 163 -20.84 -18.87 3.08
N LEU A 164 -20.82 -17.53 3.02
CA LEU A 164 -20.71 -16.64 4.17
C LEU A 164 -21.95 -15.76 4.31
N TRP A 165 -22.29 -15.42 5.56
CA TRP A 165 -23.34 -14.46 5.87
C TRP A 165 -22.69 -13.16 6.37
N ARG A 166 -23.04 -12.05 5.72
CA ARG A 166 -22.50 -10.71 5.94
C ARG A 166 -23.64 -9.70 5.92
N GLY A 167 -23.54 -8.65 6.73
CA GLY A 167 -24.55 -7.59 6.81
C GLY A 167 -24.35 -6.47 5.80
N ASP A 168 -23.14 -6.38 5.23
CA ASP A 168 -22.66 -5.33 4.34
C ASP A 168 -22.56 -5.77 2.87
N GLU A 169 -22.88 -7.03 2.56
CA GLU A 169 -22.91 -7.60 1.21
C GLU A 169 -24.10 -8.59 1.05
N PRO A 170 -24.67 -8.75 -0.17
CA PRO A 170 -25.70 -9.75 -0.43
C PRO A 170 -25.27 -11.15 0.03
N SER A 171 -26.08 -11.78 0.87
CA SER A 171 -25.80 -13.08 1.46
C SER A 171 -26.72 -14.19 0.91
N PRO A 172 -26.25 -15.44 0.78
CA PRO A 172 -24.89 -15.90 1.07
C PRO A 172 -23.86 -15.36 0.07
N THR A 173 -22.75 -14.80 0.55
CA THR A 173 -21.63 -14.36 -0.28
C THR A 173 -20.56 -15.44 -0.36
N ARG A 174 -19.79 -15.44 -1.45
CA ARG A 174 -18.71 -16.40 -1.71
C ARG A 174 -17.49 -16.06 -0.84
N SER A 175 -16.64 -17.04 -0.59
CA SER A 175 -15.41 -16.86 0.20
C SER A 175 -14.15 -17.25 -0.54
N SER A 176 -13.03 -16.71 -0.05
CA SER A 176 -11.71 -16.90 -0.63
C SER A 176 -10.63 -16.93 0.44
N VAL A 177 -9.50 -17.51 0.09
CA VAL A 177 -8.20 -17.29 0.74
C VAL A 177 -7.38 -16.38 -0.17
N LEU A 178 -6.85 -15.30 0.39
CA LEU A 178 -5.81 -14.49 -0.22
C LEU A 178 -4.47 -14.83 0.43
N VAL A 179 -3.42 -14.99 -0.38
CA VAL A 179 -2.03 -14.97 0.09
C VAL A 179 -1.39 -13.67 -0.33
N ARG A 180 -0.96 -12.89 0.66
CA ARG A 180 -0.21 -11.65 0.52
C ARG A 180 1.29 -11.95 0.51
N PHE A 181 2.02 -11.23 -0.32
CA PHE A 181 3.46 -11.19 -0.36
C PHE A 181 3.92 -9.81 0.14
N SER A 182 4.57 -9.78 1.31
CA SER A 182 4.89 -8.55 2.04
C SER A 182 6.30 -8.59 2.58
N GLN A 183 6.94 -7.43 2.76
CA GLN A 183 8.24 -7.39 3.44
C GLN A 183 8.16 -7.89 4.90
N SER A 184 7.09 -7.56 5.62
CA SER A 184 6.90 -8.03 7.00
C SER A 184 5.45 -7.88 7.46
N HIS A 185 4.98 -8.83 8.28
CA HIS A 185 3.73 -8.72 9.06
C HIS A 185 3.95 -8.25 10.51
N ILE A 186 5.17 -7.86 10.88
CA ILE A 186 5.44 -7.17 12.15
C ILE A 186 4.88 -5.74 12.03
N ARG A 187 4.04 -5.37 13.00
CA ARG A 187 3.29 -4.11 13.02
C ARG A 187 3.76 -3.22 14.16
N PHE A 188 3.37 -1.95 14.16
CA PHE A 188 3.57 -1.11 15.34
C PHE A 188 2.85 -1.72 16.55
N GLY A 189 1.65 -2.25 16.31
CA GLY A 189 0.85 -3.01 17.28
C GLY A 189 1.54 -4.22 17.93
N THR A 190 2.55 -4.82 17.27
CA THR A 190 3.35 -5.90 17.84
C THR A 190 4.19 -5.40 19.02
N PHE A 191 4.79 -4.21 18.89
CA PHE A 191 5.54 -3.56 19.97
C PHE A 191 4.61 -3.04 21.07
N GLU A 192 3.48 -2.43 20.70
CA GLU A 192 2.48 -1.91 21.65
C GLU A 192 1.94 -3.00 22.57
N ARG A 193 1.77 -4.22 22.06
CA ARG A 193 1.41 -5.38 22.89
C ARG A 193 2.45 -5.67 23.98
N LEU A 194 3.73 -5.66 23.63
CA LEU A 194 4.81 -5.96 24.57
C LEU A 194 4.96 -4.86 25.62
N GLU A 195 4.67 -3.61 25.26
CA GLU A 195 4.60 -2.49 26.20
C GLU A 195 3.48 -2.66 27.21
N TYR A 196 2.29 -3.08 26.77
CA TYR A 196 1.18 -3.37 27.66
C TYR A 196 1.48 -4.46 28.69
N HIS A 197 2.29 -5.46 28.30
CA HIS A 197 2.76 -6.50 29.21
C HIS A 197 4.04 -6.11 29.99
N ASN A 198 4.56 -4.90 29.78
CA ASN A 198 5.78 -4.39 30.39
C ASN A 198 6.99 -5.32 30.18
N ARG A 199 7.24 -5.72 28.93
CA ARG A 199 8.32 -6.63 28.52
C ARG A 199 9.40 -5.93 27.69
N PRO A 200 10.23 -5.04 28.28
CA PRO A 200 11.33 -4.38 27.58
C PRO A 200 12.36 -5.36 27.00
N ASP A 201 12.53 -6.52 27.65
CA ASP A 201 13.40 -7.60 27.18
C ASP A 201 12.93 -8.18 25.83
N LEU A 202 11.62 -8.36 25.66
CA LEU A 202 11.04 -8.80 24.38
C LEU A 202 11.01 -7.69 23.34
N ILE A 203 10.80 -6.43 23.75
CA ILE A 203 10.88 -5.29 22.83
C ILE A 203 12.29 -5.17 22.24
N ALA A 204 13.34 -5.29 23.06
CA ALA A 204 14.72 -5.29 22.59
C ALA A 204 15.00 -6.45 21.63
N LYS A 205 14.56 -7.68 21.98
CA LYS A 205 14.73 -8.86 21.12
C LYS A 205 14.03 -8.68 19.77
N LEU A 206 12.80 -8.19 19.76
CA LEU A 206 12.05 -7.92 18.54
C LEU A 206 12.71 -6.84 17.69
N LEU A 207 13.20 -5.77 18.32
CA LEU A 207 13.86 -4.67 17.61
C LEU A 207 15.17 -5.13 16.96
N GLU A 208 16.01 -5.88 17.66
CA GLU A 208 17.24 -6.43 17.08
C GLU A 208 16.93 -7.37 15.89
N HIS A 209 15.90 -8.19 15.98
CA HIS A 209 15.43 -8.99 14.83
C HIS A 209 14.97 -8.11 13.67
N VAL A 210 14.15 -7.09 13.94
CA VAL A 210 13.67 -6.16 12.90
C VAL A 210 14.85 -5.49 12.20
N ILE A 211 15.87 -5.08 12.95
CA ILE A 211 17.09 -4.47 12.40
C ILE A 211 17.88 -5.48 11.57
N ASP A 212 18.07 -6.69 12.12
CA ASP A 212 18.78 -7.79 11.46
C ASP A 212 18.03 -8.43 10.29
N VAL A 213 16.79 -8.03 10.00
CA VAL A 213 16.11 -8.50 8.79
C VAL A 213 15.87 -7.36 7.82
N TYR A 214 15.37 -6.21 8.28
CA TYR A 214 14.76 -5.20 7.41
C TYR A 214 15.52 -3.87 7.34
N TYR A 215 16.54 -3.65 8.18
CA TYR A 215 17.30 -2.40 8.25
C TYR A 215 18.81 -2.65 8.18
N PRO A 216 19.32 -3.09 7.01
CA PRO A 216 20.72 -3.48 6.86
C PRO A 216 21.71 -2.34 7.16
N GLU A 217 21.37 -1.09 6.85
CA GLU A 217 22.23 0.07 7.15
C GLU A 217 22.40 0.27 8.65
N ALA A 218 21.32 0.07 9.43
CA ALA A 218 21.38 0.17 10.89
C ALA A 218 22.26 -0.93 11.51
N ARG A 219 22.55 -2.05 10.83
CA ARG A 219 23.47 -3.09 11.34
C ARG A 219 24.93 -2.67 11.34
N LEU A 220 25.29 -1.62 10.61
CA LEU A 220 26.67 -1.15 10.52
C LEU A 220 27.15 -0.54 11.84
N PHE A 221 26.25 -0.22 12.76
CA PHE A 221 26.58 0.34 14.08
C PHE A 221 26.75 -0.75 15.13
N THR A 222 27.87 -0.69 15.86
CA THR A 222 28.19 -1.67 16.91
C THR A 222 27.46 -1.38 18.22
N ASP A 223 27.19 -0.11 18.53
CA ASP A 223 26.42 0.28 19.71
C ASP A 223 24.90 0.09 19.47
N ALA A 224 24.22 -0.53 20.44
CA ALA A 224 22.79 -0.84 20.30
C ALA A 224 21.92 0.42 20.23
N GLN A 225 22.25 1.45 21.01
CA GLN A 225 21.46 2.69 21.00
C GLN A 225 21.63 3.42 19.67
N GLU A 226 22.84 3.47 19.10
CA GLU A 226 23.06 3.96 17.75
C GLU A 226 22.22 3.17 16.72
N ARG A 227 22.23 1.84 16.76
CA ARG A 227 21.38 1.02 15.87
C ARG A 227 19.91 1.40 15.99
N TYR A 228 19.39 1.52 17.20
CA TYR A 228 17.98 1.83 17.46
C TYR A 228 17.59 3.23 16.96
N ARG A 229 18.48 4.22 17.13
CA ARG A 229 18.29 5.57 16.57
C ARG A 229 18.24 5.55 15.05
N HIS A 230 19.17 4.85 14.42
CA HIS A 230 19.23 4.73 12.96
C HIS A 230 18.01 4.02 12.40
N PHE A 231 17.61 2.90 13.02
CA PHE A 231 16.36 2.21 12.69
C PHE A 231 15.16 3.15 12.74
N TYR A 232 14.95 3.84 13.87
CA TYR A 232 13.73 4.62 14.05
C TYR A 232 13.72 5.86 13.12
N GLY A 233 14.87 6.50 12.91
CA GLY A 233 15.02 7.58 11.94
C GLY A 233 14.76 7.13 10.49
N GLU A 234 15.16 5.92 10.13
CA GLU A 234 14.87 5.33 8.82
C GLU A 234 13.39 4.94 8.68
N LEU A 235 12.77 4.36 9.72
CA LEU A 235 11.33 4.08 9.73
C LEU A 235 10.50 5.35 9.55
N CYS A 236 10.85 6.44 10.26
CA CYS A 236 10.21 7.74 10.10
C CYS A 236 10.30 8.25 8.64
N ASP A 237 11.47 8.12 8.01
CA ASP A 237 11.66 8.48 6.60
C ASP A 237 10.84 7.61 5.64
N ARG A 238 10.84 6.29 5.83
CA ARG A 238 10.06 5.34 5.02
C ARG A 238 8.56 5.64 5.10
N VAL A 239 8.03 5.92 6.30
CA VAL A 239 6.61 6.25 6.49
C VAL A 239 6.27 7.64 5.91
N ALA A 240 7.16 8.63 6.03
CA ALA A 240 6.97 9.94 5.39
C ALA A 240 6.90 9.80 3.85
N ARG A 241 7.78 8.99 3.27
CA ARG A 241 7.78 8.64 1.85
C ARG A 241 6.50 7.92 1.45
N LEU A 242 6.05 6.95 2.24
CA LEU A 242 4.82 6.20 1.98
C LEU A 242 3.58 7.11 1.99
N ALA A 243 3.48 8.00 2.98
CA ALA A 243 2.41 8.99 3.03
C ALA A 243 2.42 9.87 1.77
N ALA A 244 3.57 10.39 1.35
CA ALA A 244 3.70 11.16 0.12
C ALA A 244 3.30 10.35 -1.13
N GLN A 245 3.63 9.06 -1.17
CA GLN A 245 3.22 8.15 -2.25
C GLN A 245 1.70 8.03 -2.33
N TRP A 246 1.01 7.72 -1.23
CA TRP A 246 -0.46 7.66 -1.19
C TRP A 246 -1.11 8.97 -1.62
N MET A 247 -0.63 10.09 -1.07
CA MET A 247 -1.15 11.42 -1.40
C MET A 247 -0.97 11.74 -2.89
N SER A 248 0.20 11.45 -3.46
CA SER A 248 0.45 11.77 -4.88
C SER A 248 -0.40 10.98 -5.89
N VAL A 249 -0.96 9.85 -5.46
CA VAL A 249 -1.79 8.98 -6.31
C VAL A 249 -3.27 9.04 -5.95
N GLY A 250 -3.67 9.96 -5.07
CA GLY A 250 -5.08 10.12 -4.67
C GLY A 250 -5.64 8.94 -3.86
N PHE A 251 -4.79 8.14 -3.23
CA PHE A 251 -5.22 6.95 -2.47
C PHE A 251 -5.57 7.29 -1.02
N CYS A 252 -6.74 6.84 -0.57
CA CYS A 252 -7.20 6.90 0.81
C CYS A 252 -7.27 5.48 1.41
N HIS A 253 -6.39 5.19 2.37
CA HIS A 253 -6.30 3.90 3.06
C HIS A 253 -7.49 3.64 3.99
N ALA A 254 -8.01 4.71 4.59
CA ALA A 254 -9.18 4.76 5.48
C ALA A 254 -9.14 3.99 6.81
N VAL A 255 -8.15 3.14 7.08
CA VAL A 255 -7.99 2.44 8.36
C VAL A 255 -6.52 2.41 8.77
N LEU A 256 -5.97 3.59 9.07
CA LEU A 256 -4.59 3.76 9.52
C LEU A 256 -4.49 3.61 11.06
N ASN A 257 -4.99 2.49 11.58
CA ASN A 257 -4.73 2.08 12.94
C ASN A 257 -3.25 1.65 13.09
N THR A 258 -2.71 1.65 14.31
CA THR A 258 -1.30 1.23 14.52
C THR A 258 -1.06 -0.26 14.23
N ASP A 259 -2.09 -1.11 14.32
CA ASP A 259 -2.03 -2.51 13.86
C ASP A 259 -1.98 -2.68 12.33
N ASN A 260 -2.23 -1.61 11.57
CA ASN A 260 -2.10 -1.57 10.11
C ASN A 260 -0.87 -0.78 9.65
N MET A 261 0.04 -0.41 10.56
CA MET A 261 1.31 0.22 10.23
C MET A 261 2.43 -0.83 10.26
N SER A 262 3.04 -1.07 9.11
CA SER A 262 4.13 -2.06 8.97
C SER A 262 5.41 -1.50 9.57
N ILE A 263 6.17 -2.35 10.27
CA ILE A 263 7.48 -1.98 10.78
C ILE A 263 8.50 -1.70 9.68
N THR A 264 8.21 -2.00 8.41
CA THR A 264 9.09 -1.71 7.26
C THR A 264 8.67 -0.46 6.49
N GLY A 265 7.58 0.21 6.88
CA GLY A 265 7.02 1.33 6.12
C GLY A 265 6.41 0.91 4.78
N GLU A 266 5.89 -0.31 4.69
CA GLU A 266 5.12 -0.86 3.56
C GLU A 266 3.62 -0.67 3.78
N SER A 267 2.87 -0.35 2.73
CA SER A 267 1.39 -0.34 2.74
C SER A 267 0.82 -1.75 2.67
N PHE A 268 -0.18 -2.06 3.49
CA PHE A 268 -0.89 -3.35 3.44
C PHE A 268 -2.27 -3.28 4.12
N ASP A 269 -3.03 -4.38 4.03
CA ASP A 269 -4.37 -4.56 4.62
C ASP A 269 -5.47 -3.64 4.04
N TYR A 270 -5.81 -3.91 2.78
CA TYR A 270 -6.79 -3.13 2.03
C TYR A 270 -8.24 -3.56 2.31
N GLY A 271 -8.87 -2.88 3.26
CA GLY A 271 -10.31 -3.02 3.53
C GLY A 271 -11.14 -1.97 2.80
N PRO A 272 -11.60 -0.90 3.47
CA PRO A 272 -12.45 0.13 2.88
C PRO A 272 -11.64 1.25 2.18
N TYR A 273 -10.58 0.90 1.47
CA TYR A 273 -9.81 1.89 0.71
C TYR A 273 -10.61 2.47 -0.46
N ALA A 274 -10.19 3.62 -0.96
CA ALA A 274 -10.61 4.14 -2.26
C ALA A 274 -9.58 5.12 -2.84
N PHE A 275 -9.54 5.20 -4.17
CA PHE A 275 -8.95 6.35 -4.86
C PHE A 275 -10.02 7.45 -4.94
N MET A 276 -9.63 8.70 -4.70
CA MET A 276 -10.54 9.83 -4.80
C MET A 276 -10.95 10.07 -6.27
N ASP A 277 -12.19 10.48 -6.48
CA ASP A 277 -12.67 10.91 -7.80
C ASP A 277 -12.23 12.36 -8.06
N GLY A 278 -12.84 13.31 -7.36
CA GLY A 278 -12.38 14.71 -7.30
C GLY A 278 -11.45 14.98 -6.12
N TYR A 279 -10.69 16.08 -6.19
CA TYR A 279 -9.84 16.50 -5.08
C TYR A 279 -10.67 17.01 -3.90
N ASP A 280 -10.74 16.24 -2.82
CA ASP A 280 -11.32 16.65 -1.54
C ASP A 280 -10.42 16.20 -0.37
N PRO A 281 -9.75 17.12 0.34
CA PRO A 281 -8.98 16.80 1.53
C PRO A 281 -9.79 16.09 2.62
N ARG A 282 -11.12 16.26 2.65
CA ARG A 282 -12.01 15.66 3.64
C ARG A 282 -12.57 14.31 3.21
N PHE A 283 -12.23 13.84 2.01
CA PHE A 283 -12.70 12.56 1.47
C PHE A 283 -12.39 11.40 2.43
N THR A 284 -13.43 10.65 2.81
CA THR A 284 -13.31 9.41 3.59
C THR A 284 -13.72 8.22 2.74
N ALA A 285 -12.91 7.17 2.71
CA ALA A 285 -13.26 5.94 1.98
C ALA A 285 -14.04 4.93 2.85
N ALA A 286 -13.84 4.96 4.18
CA ALA A 286 -14.61 4.17 5.13
C ALA A 286 -15.94 4.85 5.48
N TYR A 287 -17.05 4.17 5.20
CA TYR A 287 -18.41 4.65 5.49
C TYR A 287 -18.69 4.83 7.00
N PHE A 288 -17.87 4.24 7.86
CA PHE A 288 -17.98 4.30 9.33
C PHE A 288 -17.04 5.33 9.97
N ASP A 289 -16.19 6.01 9.20
CA ASP A 289 -15.34 7.10 9.71
C ASP A 289 -16.10 8.44 9.72
N TYR A 290 -17.09 8.55 10.59
CA TYR A 290 -17.93 9.74 10.71
C TYR A 290 -17.16 11.01 11.14
N ALA A 291 -16.05 10.84 11.85
CA ALA A 291 -15.22 11.94 12.33
C ALA A 291 -14.16 12.38 11.31
N GLY A 292 -14.00 11.65 10.20
CA GLY A 292 -12.97 11.90 9.20
C GLY A 292 -11.55 11.75 9.75
N ARG A 293 -11.34 10.86 10.74
CA ARG A 293 -10.02 10.62 11.35
C ARG A 293 -9.02 10.18 10.29
N TYR A 294 -9.45 9.30 9.39
CA TYR A 294 -8.65 8.74 8.31
C TYR A 294 -9.07 9.29 6.95
N SER A 295 -9.54 10.54 6.91
CA SER A 295 -9.75 11.26 5.66
C SER A 295 -8.43 11.38 4.89
N TYR A 296 -8.53 11.57 3.57
CA TYR A 296 -7.39 11.66 2.68
C TYR A 296 -6.36 12.72 3.14
N GLY A 297 -6.80 13.93 3.47
CA GLY A 297 -5.92 15.01 3.94
C GLY A 297 -5.27 14.74 5.29
N ASN A 298 -5.85 13.86 6.12
CA ASN A 298 -5.33 13.53 7.44
C ASN A 298 -4.26 12.43 7.43
N GLN A 299 -4.08 11.68 6.33
CA GLN A 299 -3.16 10.53 6.30
C GLN A 299 -1.72 10.86 6.75
N PRO A 300 -1.08 11.96 6.31
CA PRO A 300 0.28 12.29 6.77
C PRO A 300 0.33 12.61 8.26
N ILE A 301 -0.68 13.30 8.79
CA ILE A 301 -0.79 13.62 10.21
C ILE A 301 -0.96 12.34 11.03
N ILE A 302 -1.83 11.44 10.57
CA ILE A 302 -2.04 10.14 11.23
C ILE A 302 -0.78 9.28 11.20
N CYS A 303 -0.03 9.27 10.10
CA CYS A 303 1.26 8.58 10.03
C CYS A 303 2.24 9.11 11.09
N HIS A 304 2.37 10.43 11.22
CA HIS A 304 3.17 11.05 12.27
C HIS A 304 2.68 10.65 13.67
N MET A 305 1.36 10.68 13.91
CA MET A 305 0.78 10.27 15.19
C MET A 305 1.00 8.79 15.51
N ASN A 306 0.99 7.91 14.51
CA ASN A 306 1.24 6.49 14.70
C ASN A 306 2.72 6.20 14.99
N LEU A 307 3.65 6.92 14.35
CA LEU A 307 5.07 6.89 14.72
C LEU A 307 5.27 7.38 16.15
N LYS A 308 4.62 8.48 16.52
CA LYS A 308 4.59 8.99 17.90
C LYS A 308 4.05 7.95 18.89
N ALA A 309 3.00 7.21 18.53
CA ALA A 309 2.47 6.12 19.35
C ALA A 309 3.50 4.98 19.52
N LEU A 310 4.23 4.63 18.47
CA LEU A 310 5.31 3.63 18.51
C LEU A 310 6.48 4.05 19.42
N GLN A 311 6.69 5.34 19.70
CA GLN A 311 7.69 5.75 20.69
C GLN A 311 7.39 5.22 22.10
N LYS A 312 6.11 4.95 22.43
CA LYS A 312 5.70 4.47 23.77
C LYS A 312 6.30 3.10 24.13
N PRO A 313 6.25 2.07 23.27
CA PRO A 313 7.02 0.85 23.51
C PRO A 313 8.53 1.07 23.41
N LEU A 314 9.01 1.81 22.41
CA LEU A 314 10.45 1.94 22.16
C LEU A 314 11.19 2.67 23.30
N LYS A 315 10.57 3.64 23.97
CA LYS A 315 11.20 4.37 25.09
C LYS A 315 11.51 3.50 26.31
N LEU A 316 11.00 2.27 26.36
CA LEU A 316 11.39 1.29 27.39
C LEU A 316 12.81 0.76 27.19
N ILE A 317 13.40 0.92 26.01
CA ILE A 317 14.73 0.40 25.65
C ILE A 317 15.67 1.45 25.03
N MET A 318 15.18 2.66 24.72
CA MET A 318 15.99 3.77 24.22
C MET A 318 15.53 5.13 24.77
N PRO A 319 16.39 6.16 24.82
CA PRO A 319 16.02 7.48 25.32
C PRO A 319 14.89 8.14 24.53
N GLU A 320 13.94 8.75 25.22
CA GLU A 320 12.82 9.49 24.60
C GLU A 320 13.31 10.68 23.75
N ALA A 321 14.35 11.38 24.18
CA ALA A 321 14.92 12.50 23.42
C ALA A 321 15.43 12.09 22.03
N ASP A 322 15.97 10.87 21.91
CA ASP A 322 16.45 10.34 20.63
C ASP A 322 15.29 10.00 19.69
N LEU A 323 14.19 9.49 20.25
CA LEU A 323 12.95 9.21 19.52
C LEU A 323 12.30 10.51 19.02
N GLU A 324 12.26 11.58 19.83
CA GLU A 324 11.77 12.89 19.39
C GLU A 324 12.62 13.45 18.25
N ALA A 325 13.93 13.47 18.44
CA ALA A 325 14.85 14.04 17.46
C ALA A 325 14.78 13.33 16.10
N ALA A 326 14.54 12.03 16.09
CA ALA A 326 14.37 11.25 14.86
C ALA A 326 13.01 11.46 14.18
N LEU A 327 11.95 11.80 14.92
CA LEU A 327 10.61 12.07 14.37
C LEU A 327 10.46 13.52 13.87
N GLU A 328 11.16 14.47 14.49
CA GLU A 328 11.06 15.92 14.19
C GLU A 328 11.11 16.25 12.68
N PRO A 329 12.00 15.66 11.84
CA PRO A 329 12.08 15.99 10.42
C PRO A 329 10.96 15.39 9.56
N PHE A 330 9.99 14.65 10.13
CA PHE A 330 8.97 13.92 9.39
C PHE A 330 8.19 14.81 8.42
N LYS A 331 7.75 15.99 8.90
CA LYS A 331 6.95 16.91 8.09
C LYS A 331 7.74 17.36 6.85
N ASP A 332 8.96 17.83 7.04
CA ASP A 332 9.82 18.33 5.97
C ASP A 332 10.14 17.20 4.97
N ARG A 333 10.41 15.98 5.46
CA ARG A 333 10.61 14.80 4.61
C ARG A 333 9.38 14.46 3.79
N TYR A 334 8.20 14.42 4.40
CA TYR A 334 6.93 14.18 3.72
C TYR A 334 6.69 15.22 2.63
N GLU A 335 6.84 16.51 2.95
CA GLU A 335 6.63 17.62 2.01
C GLU A 335 7.60 17.53 0.83
N ALA A 336 8.88 17.20 1.08
CA ALA A 336 9.87 17.01 0.03
C ALA A 336 9.52 15.83 -0.90
N TYR A 337 9.17 14.66 -0.35
CA TYR A 337 8.76 13.52 -1.16
C TYR A 337 7.47 13.80 -1.95
N TYR A 338 6.50 14.48 -1.33
CA TYR A 338 5.25 14.81 -1.98
C TYR A 338 5.49 15.80 -3.14
N GLN A 339 6.26 16.87 -2.90
CA GLN A 339 6.65 17.82 -3.93
C GLN A 339 7.35 17.11 -5.09
N GLN A 340 8.33 16.26 -4.82
CA GLN A 340 9.05 15.52 -5.86
C GLN A 340 8.12 14.66 -6.71
N ARG A 341 7.18 13.94 -6.09
CA ARG A 341 6.21 13.10 -6.82
C ARG A 341 5.23 13.94 -7.64
N MET A 342 4.74 15.05 -7.09
CA MET A 342 3.86 15.98 -7.80
C MET A 342 4.57 16.64 -8.99
N LEU A 343 5.83 17.05 -8.84
CA LEU A 343 6.64 17.58 -9.94
C LEU A 343 6.75 16.57 -11.09
N ARG A 344 6.99 15.30 -10.78
CA ARG A 344 7.06 14.23 -11.79
C ARG A 344 5.73 14.08 -12.52
N LYS A 345 4.60 14.10 -11.81
CA LYS A 345 3.25 14.12 -12.41
C LYS A 345 2.96 15.37 -13.25
N LEU A 346 3.68 16.45 -12.97
CA LEU A 346 3.63 17.71 -13.72
C LEU A 346 4.69 17.78 -14.83
N GLY A 347 5.46 16.73 -15.06
CA GLY A 347 6.44 16.66 -16.15
C GLY A 347 7.84 17.18 -15.82
N PHE A 348 8.14 17.45 -14.55
CA PHE A 348 9.44 17.98 -14.11
C PHE A 348 10.20 17.00 -13.21
N GLN A 349 11.48 16.76 -13.49
CA GLN A 349 12.34 15.98 -12.60
C GLN A 349 12.81 16.78 -11.38
N SER A 350 13.12 18.05 -11.61
CA SER A 350 13.56 19.01 -10.60
C SER A 350 13.28 20.42 -11.11
N LEU A 351 13.04 21.35 -10.20
CA LEU A 351 12.95 22.78 -10.43
C LEU A 351 13.66 23.50 -9.27
N ALA A 352 13.92 24.80 -9.42
CA ALA A 352 14.33 25.61 -8.27
C ALA A 352 13.26 25.54 -7.16
N ASP A 353 13.68 25.51 -5.89
CA ASP A 353 12.80 25.19 -4.75
C ASP A 353 11.58 26.12 -4.65
N ASP A 354 11.76 27.42 -4.87
CA ASP A 354 10.68 28.42 -4.83
C ASP A 354 9.64 28.19 -5.94
N LEU A 355 10.12 27.83 -7.14
CA LEU A 355 9.28 27.57 -8.29
C LEU A 355 8.56 26.22 -8.16
N ALA A 356 9.24 25.20 -7.63
CA ALA A 356 8.69 23.89 -7.33
C ALA A 356 7.52 23.98 -6.33
N ALA A 357 7.77 24.62 -5.18
CA ALA A 357 6.77 24.79 -4.13
C ALA A 357 5.56 25.59 -4.65
N LYS A 358 5.81 26.67 -5.39
CA LYS A 358 4.74 27.48 -5.98
C LYS A 358 3.90 26.69 -6.99
N LEU A 359 4.54 25.90 -7.86
CA LEU A 359 3.82 25.11 -8.86
C LEU A 359 2.92 24.04 -8.19
N VAL A 360 3.45 23.33 -7.19
CA VAL A 360 2.67 22.31 -6.47
C VAL A 360 1.50 22.95 -5.71
N SER A 361 1.74 24.03 -4.97
CA SER A 361 0.66 24.76 -4.27
C SER A 361 -0.45 25.20 -5.21
N GLN A 362 -0.09 25.85 -6.33
CA GLN A 362 -1.08 26.31 -7.30
C GLN A 362 -1.80 25.18 -8.01
N THR A 363 -1.16 24.00 -8.16
CA THR A 363 -1.82 22.81 -8.70
C THR A 363 -2.91 22.33 -7.75
N ILE A 364 -2.66 22.32 -6.44
CA ILE A 364 -3.65 21.92 -5.43
C ILE A 364 -4.79 22.95 -5.32
N GLU A 365 -4.48 24.24 -5.36
CA GLU A 365 -5.47 25.31 -5.41
C GLU A 365 -6.37 25.16 -6.65
N LEU A 366 -5.77 24.86 -7.81
CA LEU A 366 -6.51 24.63 -9.04
C LEU A 366 -7.41 23.39 -8.95
N LEU A 367 -6.87 22.25 -8.50
CA LEU A 367 -7.64 21.01 -8.29
C LEU A 367 -8.82 21.20 -7.33
N SER A 368 -8.67 22.08 -6.33
CA SER A 368 -9.75 22.41 -5.39
C SER A 368 -10.83 23.30 -6.01
N ALA A 369 -10.52 24.04 -7.07
CA ALA A 369 -11.40 25.03 -7.69
C ALA A 369 -12.10 24.52 -8.96
N VAL A 370 -11.63 23.42 -9.56
CA VAL A 370 -12.20 22.81 -10.77
C VAL A 370 -13.08 21.62 -10.43
N GLU A 371 -14.13 21.39 -11.22
CA GLU A 371 -14.96 20.18 -11.16
C GLU A 371 -14.40 19.04 -12.04
N VAL A 372 -13.08 19.00 -12.23
CA VAL A 372 -12.40 17.94 -12.98
C VAL A 372 -11.93 16.88 -11.98
N GLY A 373 -12.10 15.60 -12.31
CA GLY A 373 -11.56 14.50 -11.51
C GLY A 373 -10.06 14.69 -11.25
N TYR A 374 -9.59 14.35 -10.05
CA TYR A 374 -8.20 14.47 -9.64
C TYR A 374 -7.26 13.84 -10.67
N HIS A 375 -7.61 12.64 -11.13
CA HIS A 375 -6.84 11.89 -12.10
C HIS A 375 -6.99 12.42 -13.53
N ASP A 376 -8.19 12.84 -13.91
CA ASP A 376 -8.48 13.42 -15.21
C ASP A 376 -7.69 14.70 -15.47
N PHE A 377 -7.43 15.51 -14.44
CA PHE A 377 -6.56 16.68 -14.55
C PHE A 377 -5.15 16.30 -15.05
N PHE A 378 -4.53 15.29 -14.43
CA PHE A 378 -3.18 14.84 -14.80
C PHE A 378 -3.15 14.09 -16.13
N LEU A 379 -4.21 13.33 -16.44
CA LEU A 379 -4.35 12.68 -17.74
C LEU A 379 -4.53 13.71 -18.84
N GLY A 380 -5.37 14.72 -18.62
CA GLY A 380 -5.58 15.85 -19.53
C GLY A 380 -4.29 16.65 -19.75
N LEU A 381 -3.49 16.87 -18.70
CA LEU A 381 -2.16 17.46 -18.80
C LEU A 381 -1.28 16.66 -19.77
N THR A 382 -1.27 15.34 -19.62
CA THR A 382 -0.45 14.42 -20.43
C THR A 382 -0.90 14.41 -21.89
N GLN A 383 -2.22 14.37 -22.15
CA GLN A 383 -2.79 14.28 -23.49
C GLN A 383 -2.68 15.59 -24.28
N GLN A 384 -2.73 16.73 -23.58
CA GLN A 384 -2.75 18.05 -24.22
C GLN A 384 -1.38 18.71 -24.29
N PHE A 385 -0.38 18.18 -23.57
CA PHE A 385 0.96 18.74 -23.55
C PHE A 385 1.52 18.90 -24.98
N SER A 386 2.03 20.09 -25.26
CA SER A 386 2.69 20.43 -26.52
C SER A 386 3.94 21.24 -26.22
N ALA A 387 5.01 21.01 -26.98
CA ALA A 387 6.23 21.80 -26.88
C ALA A 387 5.98 23.30 -27.08
N ALA A 388 4.94 23.67 -27.84
CA ALA A 388 4.56 25.08 -28.05
C ALA A 388 4.11 25.81 -26.76
N TRP A 389 3.78 25.07 -25.69
CA TRP A 389 3.49 25.65 -24.37
C TRP A 389 4.70 26.35 -23.75
N HIS A 390 5.91 25.98 -24.18
CA HIS A 390 7.15 26.67 -23.84
C HIS A 390 7.17 28.11 -24.35
N ASP A 391 6.58 28.36 -25.52
CA ASP A 391 6.65 29.66 -26.21
C ASP A 391 5.45 30.55 -25.90
N ASP A 392 4.28 29.96 -25.65
CA ASP A 392 3.04 30.70 -25.39
C ASP A 392 2.19 30.05 -24.28
N ALA A 393 2.15 30.71 -23.12
CA ALA A 393 1.30 30.33 -21.99
C ALA A 393 -0.21 30.28 -22.35
N SER A 394 -0.64 31.00 -23.40
CA SER A 394 -2.02 31.03 -23.90
C SER A 394 -2.50 29.68 -24.47
N GLN A 395 -1.56 28.79 -24.84
CA GLN A 395 -1.87 27.48 -25.40
C GLN A 395 -2.12 26.39 -24.33
N ILE A 396 -1.62 26.60 -23.12
CA ILE A 396 -1.75 25.66 -22.00
C ILE A 396 -3.24 25.49 -21.64
N PHE A 397 -3.76 24.27 -21.77
CA PHE A 397 -5.17 23.91 -21.54
C PHE A 397 -6.20 24.73 -22.34
N SER A 398 -5.83 25.21 -23.54
CA SER A 398 -6.70 26.06 -24.36
C SER A 398 -8.05 25.42 -24.75
N THR A 399 -8.12 24.09 -24.90
CA THR A 399 -9.34 23.35 -25.28
C THR A 399 -10.21 22.90 -24.10
N THR A 400 -9.64 22.73 -22.91
CA THR A 400 -10.35 22.21 -21.72
C THR A 400 -11.18 23.29 -21.01
N LEU A 401 -10.93 24.55 -21.34
CA LEU A 401 -11.36 25.72 -20.56
C LEU A 401 -12.61 26.43 -21.05
N GLN A 402 -13.12 26.12 -22.24
CA GLN A 402 -14.29 26.82 -22.77
C GLN A 402 -15.59 26.52 -22.00
N ALA A 403 -15.55 25.69 -20.95
CA ALA A 403 -16.68 25.29 -20.13
C ALA A 403 -16.47 25.40 -18.59
N SER A 404 -15.36 25.97 -18.12
CA SER A 404 -15.06 26.01 -16.67
C SER A 404 -15.83 27.12 -15.92
N ASP A 405 -16.18 26.86 -14.65
CA ASP A 405 -16.82 27.84 -13.77
C ASP A 405 -15.93 29.09 -13.54
N SER A 406 -16.58 30.22 -13.33
CA SER A 406 -16.00 31.52 -12.99
C SER A 406 -14.96 31.44 -11.85
N ALA A 407 -15.16 30.57 -10.87
CA ALA A 407 -14.25 30.36 -9.74
C ALA A 407 -12.88 29.77 -10.15
N ALA A 408 -12.82 28.99 -11.23
CA ALA A 408 -11.58 28.34 -11.69
C ALA A 408 -10.68 29.25 -12.54
N VAL A 409 -11.21 30.37 -13.07
CA VAL A 409 -10.50 31.23 -14.03
C VAL A 409 -9.22 31.83 -13.44
N ALA A 410 -9.29 32.38 -12.22
CA ALA A 410 -8.14 33.03 -11.59
C ALA A 410 -7.04 32.05 -11.14
N PRO A 411 -7.35 30.95 -10.42
CA PRO A 411 -6.37 29.91 -10.09
C PRO A 411 -5.67 29.36 -11.33
N LEU A 412 -6.42 29.11 -12.39
CA LEU A 412 -5.85 28.56 -13.61
C LEU A 412 -4.96 29.54 -14.37
N LYS A 413 -5.33 30.81 -14.44
CA LYS A 413 -4.46 31.84 -15.02
C LYS A 413 -3.13 31.91 -14.27
N ALA A 414 -3.18 31.88 -12.94
CA ALA A 414 -1.98 31.89 -12.10
C ALA A 414 -1.13 30.62 -12.30
N TRP A 415 -1.78 29.45 -12.31
CA TRP A 415 -1.14 28.17 -12.55
C TRP A 415 -0.45 28.11 -13.92
N ARG A 416 -1.13 28.56 -14.99
CA ARG A 416 -0.58 28.59 -16.36
C ARG A 416 0.67 29.45 -16.45
N GLN A 417 0.66 30.62 -15.82
CA GLN A 417 1.83 31.50 -15.77
C GLN A 417 3.01 30.83 -15.04
N THR A 418 2.74 30.11 -13.95
CA THR A 418 3.79 29.39 -13.23
C THR A 418 4.30 28.19 -14.02
N TYR A 419 3.41 27.34 -14.57
CA TYR A 419 3.79 26.19 -15.39
C TYR A 419 4.62 26.63 -16.61
N HIS A 420 4.21 27.71 -17.29
CA HIS A 420 4.98 28.28 -18.40
C HIS A 420 6.37 28.74 -17.95
N ARG A 421 6.50 29.43 -16.80
CA ARG A 421 7.82 29.78 -16.25
C ARG A 421 8.67 28.55 -15.93
N CYS A 422 8.04 27.45 -15.49
CA CYS A 422 8.75 26.18 -15.29
C CYS A 422 9.27 25.62 -16.62
N LEU A 423 8.45 25.65 -17.68
CA LEU A 423 8.91 25.25 -19.02
C LEU A 423 10.06 26.13 -19.51
N GLN A 424 9.96 27.45 -19.36
CA GLN A 424 11.01 28.40 -19.75
C GLN A 424 12.31 28.28 -18.93
N SER A 425 12.26 27.64 -17.77
CA SER A 425 13.46 27.33 -16.98
C SER A 425 14.24 26.13 -17.54
N LEU A 426 13.65 25.39 -18.48
CA LEU A 426 14.27 24.27 -19.16
C LEU A 426 14.72 24.68 -20.57
N GLU A 427 15.71 23.98 -21.12
CA GLU A 427 16.09 24.14 -22.52
C GLU A 427 15.00 23.54 -23.43
N THR A 428 14.69 24.18 -24.55
CA THR A 428 13.64 23.74 -25.49
C THR A 428 13.83 22.31 -25.98
N GLU A 429 15.08 21.85 -26.10
CA GLU A 429 15.42 20.48 -26.51
C GLU A 429 14.95 19.41 -25.50
N THR A 430 14.69 19.81 -24.24
CA THR A 430 14.25 18.91 -23.17
C THR A 430 12.73 18.69 -23.12
N MET A 431 11.95 19.37 -23.98
CA MET A 431 10.47 19.26 -23.97
C MET A 431 9.98 17.84 -24.28
N ALA A 432 10.73 17.06 -25.08
CA ALA A 432 10.45 15.64 -25.29
C ALA A 432 10.57 14.83 -23.98
N GLY A 433 11.52 15.21 -23.13
CA GLY A 433 11.70 14.63 -21.79
C GLY A 433 10.53 14.93 -20.84
N VAL A 434 9.95 16.13 -20.94
CA VAL A 434 8.74 16.53 -20.20
C VAL A 434 7.55 15.67 -20.65
N ALA A 435 7.31 15.56 -21.96
CA ALA A 435 6.24 14.73 -22.51
C ALA A 435 6.37 13.26 -22.07
N SER A 436 7.57 12.69 -22.20
CA SER A 436 7.86 11.33 -21.75
C SER A 436 7.66 11.15 -20.23
N LEU A 437 7.98 12.17 -19.42
CA LEU A 437 7.78 12.11 -17.98
C LEU A 437 6.28 12.12 -17.61
N LEU A 438 5.48 12.95 -18.28
CA LEU A 438 4.03 12.95 -18.11
C LEU A 438 3.44 11.58 -18.45
N GLN A 439 3.83 10.99 -19.59
CA GLN A 439 3.32 9.69 -20.04
C GLN A 439 3.63 8.54 -19.08
N ARG A 440 4.81 8.54 -18.44
CA ARG A 440 5.24 7.48 -17.51
C ARG A 440 4.83 7.69 -16.05
N THR A 441 4.16 8.80 -15.71
CA THR A 441 3.79 9.12 -14.32
C THR A 441 2.30 9.34 -14.11
N ASN A 442 1.56 9.69 -15.16
CA ASN A 442 0.12 9.90 -15.07
C ASN A 442 -0.62 8.70 -15.67
N PRO A 443 -1.37 7.94 -14.85
CA PRO A 443 -2.03 6.73 -15.31
C PRO A 443 -3.24 7.06 -16.20
N GLN A 444 -3.49 6.21 -17.20
CA GLN A 444 -4.68 6.21 -18.05
C GLN A 444 -5.86 5.46 -17.40
N THR A 445 -5.58 4.49 -16.51
CA THR A 445 -6.59 3.73 -15.78
C THR A 445 -6.45 4.00 -14.29
N VAL A 446 -7.56 4.28 -13.61
CA VAL A 446 -7.60 4.52 -12.18
C VAL A 446 -8.71 3.71 -11.56
N LEU A 447 -8.38 3.06 -10.44
CA LEU A 447 -9.26 2.15 -9.73
C LEU A 447 -10.28 2.89 -8.85
N LEU A 448 -11.21 3.62 -9.49
CA LEU A 448 -12.32 4.25 -8.80
C LEU A 448 -13.36 3.20 -8.35
N ARG A 449 -14.12 3.51 -7.31
CA ARG A 449 -15.12 2.60 -6.74
C ARG A 449 -16.14 2.09 -7.78
N PRO A 450 -16.70 2.92 -8.69
CA PRO A 450 -17.60 2.42 -9.72
C PRO A 450 -16.96 1.38 -10.65
N GLU A 451 -15.67 1.47 -10.95
CA GLU A 451 -14.98 0.46 -11.76
C GLU A 451 -14.91 -0.89 -11.04
N ILE A 452 -14.62 -0.88 -9.73
CA ILE A 452 -14.61 -2.09 -8.89
C ILE A 452 -16.00 -2.74 -8.85
N GLU A 453 -17.05 -1.93 -8.67
CA GLU A 453 -18.42 -2.47 -8.62
C GLU A 453 -18.87 -3.02 -9.99
N ALA A 454 -18.50 -2.35 -11.09
CA ALA A 454 -18.84 -2.78 -12.44
C ALA A 454 -18.22 -4.15 -12.82
N ILE A 455 -17.02 -4.47 -12.33
CA ILE A 455 -16.44 -5.81 -12.57
C ILE A 455 -17.00 -6.88 -11.62
N TRP A 456 -17.53 -6.49 -10.47
CA TRP A 456 -18.04 -7.42 -9.47
C TRP A 456 -19.42 -7.98 -9.86
N GLU A 457 -20.26 -7.16 -10.48
CA GLU A 457 -21.60 -7.58 -10.91
C GLU A 457 -21.57 -8.83 -11.82
N PRO A 458 -20.82 -8.86 -12.95
CA PRO A 458 -20.71 -10.05 -13.81
C PRO A 458 -20.15 -11.31 -13.11
N ILE A 459 -19.27 -11.15 -12.11
CA ILE A 459 -18.73 -12.28 -11.32
C ILE A 459 -19.83 -12.91 -10.48
N THR A 460 -20.75 -12.10 -9.95
CA THR A 460 -21.83 -12.59 -9.09
C THR A 460 -23.01 -13.16 -9.87
N THR A 461 -23.35 -12.59 -11.02
CA THR A 461 -24.52 -13.01 -11.81
C THR A 461 -24.22 -14.21 -12.68
N ASP A 462 -23.07 -14.21 -13.37
CA ASP A 462 -22.78 -15.15 -14.46
C ASP A 462 -21.49 -15.95 -14.25
N ASP A 463 -20.83 -15.79 -13.10
CA ASP A 463 -19.44 -16.25 -12.84
C ASP A 463 -18.47 -15.83 -13.98
N ASN A 464 -18.70 -14.65 -14.56
CA ASN A 464 -17.87 -14.10 -15.63
C ASN A 464 -16.71 -13.27 -15.05
N TRP A 465 -15.51 -13.82 -15.13
CA TRP A 465 -14.29 -13.20 -14.58
C TRP A 465 -13.52 -12.34 -15.58
N GLN A 466 -13.87 -12.35 -16.87
CA GLN A 466 -13.13 -11.62 -17.89
C GLN A 466 -13.00 -10.11 -17.57
N PRO A 467 -14.06 -9.39 -17.11
CA PRO A 467 -13.93 -7.98 -16.76
C PRO A 467 -12.92 -7.70 -15.65
N PHE A 468 -12.79 -8.60 -14.67
CA PHE A 468 -11.77 -8.50 -13.62
C PHE A 468 -10.36 -8.66 -14.20
N TYR A 469 -10.13 -9.65 -15.07
CA TYR A 469 -8.83 -9.85 -15.70
C TYR A 469 -8.44 -8.69 -16.62
N ASP A 470 -9.40 -8.15 -17.37
CA ASP A 470 -9.18 -6.99 -18.24
C ASP A 470 -8.83 -5.73 -17.43
N LEU A 471 -9.54 -5.48 -16.32
CA LEU A 471 -9.21 -4.38 -15.41
C LEU A 471 -7.85 -4.58 -14.76
N LEU A 472 -7.56 -5.78 -14.26
CA LEU A 472 -6.29 -6.11 -13.63
C LEU A 472 -5.10 -5.84 -14.57
N ASN A 473 -5.20 -6.29 -15.82
CA ASN A 473 -4.17 -6.03 -16.83
C ASN A 473 -3.97 -4.52 -17.08
N ARG A 474 -5.06 -3.72 -17.12
CA ARG A 474 -4.98 -2.26 -17.28
C ARG A 474 -4.32 -1.58 -16.07
N ILE A 475 -4.62 -2.00 -14.84
CA ILE A 475 -4.02 -1.38 -13.64
C ILE A 475 -2.57 -1.81 -13.40
N GLN A 476 -2.17 -3.00 -13.87
CA GLN A 476 -0.77 -3.44 -13.86
C GLN A 476 0.06 -2.72 -14.93
N HIS A 477 -0.57 -2.22 -15.99
CA HIS A 477 0.04 -1.43 -17.05
C HIS A 477 -0.66 -0.07 -17.22
N PRO A 478 -0.67 0.79 -16.19
CA PRO A 478 -1.55 1.94 -16.16
C PRO A 478 -1.06 3.12 -17.02
N PHE A 479 0.17 3.08 -17.54
CA PHE A 479 0.79 4.16 -18.29
C PHE A 479 0.78 3.89 -19.80
N VAL A 480 0.99 4.93 -20.60
CA VAL A 480 1.12 4.80 -22.06
C VAL A 480 2.30 3.89 -22.37
N GLN A 481 2.08 2.82 -23.15
CA GLN A 481 3.19 2.04 -23.71
C GLN A 481 3.89 2.88 -24.77
N GLY A 482 5.18 3.14 -24.54
CA GLY A 482 6.04 3.95 -25.43
C GLY A 482 6.43 3.23 -26.72
#